data_AF-A0A3B0ZGZ3-F1
#
_entry.id   AF-A0A3B0ZGZ3-F1
#
_cell.length_a   1.000
_cell.length_b   1.000
_cell.length_c   1.000
_cell.angle_alpha   90.00
_cell.angle_beta   90.00
_cell.angle_gamma   90.00
#
_symmetry.space_group_name_H-M   'P 1'
#
loop_
_entity.id
_entity.type
_entity.pdbx_description
1 polymer ?
#
loop_
_entity_poly.entity_id
_entity_poly.type
_entity_poly.pdbx_seq_one_letter_code
_entity_poly.pdbx_strand_id
1 'polypeptide(L)'
;MTWTVGYLVAPVLFQQLDSRMLAGQLMGEMFGLVHLIGAVCGGLLLLVALHSYGRRFLHAWRVWVVLVMLLLIALIEFYIRPQMVEIKAQGLFSDAQLAAEFGRLHGASSVCYLINSLLGLLLVIKGVRGTVRSVV
;
A
#
# COMPACT_ATOMS: atom_id res chain seq x y z
N MET A 1 -7.27 2.16 -6.59
CA MET A 1 -6.43 3.38 -6.46
C MET A 1 -4.94 3.05 -6.42
N THR A 2 -4.53 2.05 -5.64
CA THR A 2 -3.16 1.52 -5.59
C THR A 2 -2.54 1.33 -6.99
N TRP A 3 -3.17 0.58 -7.89
CA TRP A 3 -2.55 0.30 -9.19
C TRP A 3 -2.29 1.55 -10.04
N THR A 4 -3.24 2.49 -10.04
CA THR A 4 -3.12 3.76 -10.75
C THR A 4 -1.97 4.61 -10.19
N VAL A 5 -1.92 4.81 -8.87
CA VAL A 5 -0.90 5.69 -8.27
C VAL A 5 0.50 5.10 -8.40
N GLY A 6 0.65 3.80 -8.11
CA GLY A 6 1.96 3.15 -8.09
C GLY A 6 2.53 2.84 -9.48
N TYR A 7 1.70 2.42 -10.44
CA TYR A 7 2.18 1.93 -11.74
C TYR A 7 1.96 2.90 -12.91
N LEU A 8 1.14 3.95 -12.72
CA LEU A 8 0.90 4.96 -13.76
C LEU A 8 1.35 6.35 -13.32
N VAL A 9 0.88 6.84 -12.17
CA VAL A 9 1.18 8.22 -11.75
C VAL A 9 2.65 8.39 -11.39
N ALA A 10 3.25 7.41 -10.69
CA ALA A 10 4.67 7.44 -10.35
C ALA A 10 5.60 7.61 -11.57
N PRO A 11 5.57 6.74 -12.59
CA PRO A 11 6.45 6.91 -13.75
C PRO A 11 6.17 8.21 -14.51
N VAL A 12 4.91 8.64 -14.60
CA VAL A 12 4.55 9.91 -15.25
C VAL A 12 5.19 11.09 -14.51
N LEU A 13 5.09 11.17 -13.18
CA LEU A 13 5.69 12.26 -12.40
C LEU A 13 7.21 12.31 -12.53
N PHE A 14 7.89 11.15 -12.47
CA PHE A 14 9.35 11.09 -12.60
C PHE A 14 9.86 11.36 -14.03
N GLN A 15 9.01 11.21 -15.05
CA GLN A 15 9.35 11.56 -16.43
C GLN A 15 9.03 13.02 -16.77
N GLN A 16 7.96 13.58 -16.22
CA GLN A 16 7.46 14.91 -16.59
C GLN A 16 8.04 16.05 -15.74
N LEU A 17 8.55 15.76 -14.54
CA LEU A 17 9.14 16.78 -13.66
C LEU A 17 10.66 16.79 -13.77
N ASP A 18 11.24 17.97 -14.01
CA ASP A 18 12.70 18.18 -14.03
C ASP A 18 13.34 17.90 -12.66
N SER A 19 12.60 18.18 -11.58
CA SER A 19 13.05 17.91 -10.21
C SER A 19 12.57 16.54 -9.73
N ARG A 20 13.49 15.57 -9.71
CA ARG A 20 13.26 14.25 -9.10
C ARG A 20 12.86 14.34 -7.62
N MET A 21 13.36 15.37 -6.93
CA MET A 21 13.05 15.59 -5.52
C MET A 21 11.58 16.01 -5.34
N LEU A 22 11.08 16.89 -6.20
CA LEU A 22 9.68 17.30 -6.22
C LEU A 22 8.75 16.12 -6.58
N ALA A 23 9.12 15.33 -7.61
CA ALA A 23 8.38 14.12 -7.98
C ALA A 23 8.28 13.14 -6.80
N GLY A 24 9.39 12.92 -6.09
CA GLY A 24 9.44 12.05 -4.91
C GLY A 24 8.66 12.59 -3.71
N GLN A 25 8.54 13.91 -3.54
CA GLN A 25 7.71 14.54 -2.51
C GLN A 25 6.21 14.33 -2.81
N LEU A 26 5.77 14.68 -4.03
CA LEU A 26 4.38 14.49 -4.46
C LEU A 26 3.97 13.01 -4.38
N MET A 27 4.84 12.11 -4.83
CA MET A 27 4.58 10.67 -4.71
C MET A 27 4.46 10.23 -3.25
N GLY A 28 5.28 10.79 -2.36
CA GLY A 28 5.19 10.55 -0.91
C GLY A 28 3.80 10.89 -0.36
N GLU A 29 3.30 12.09 -0.67
CA GLU A 29 1.97 12.56 -0.27
C GLU A 29 0.85 11.67 -0.83
N MET A 30 0.90 11.36 -2.12
CA MET A 30 -0.11 10.51 -2.77
C MET A 30 -0.16 9.11 -2.16
N PHE A 31 0.99 8.50 -1.86
CA PHE A 31 1.01 7.21 -1.17
C PHE A 31 0.43 7.30 0.24
N GLY A 32 0.66 8.40 0.96
CA GLY A 32 0.09 8.61 2.29
C GLY A 32 -1.44 8.59 2.24
N LEU A 33 -2.04 9.31 1.28
CA LEU A 33 -3.48 9.31 1.07
C LEU A 33 -4.02 7.94 0.63
N VAL A 34 -3.33 7.26 -0.30
CA VAL A 34 -3.72 5.91 -0.74
C VAL A 34 -3.70 4.91 0.41
N HIS A 35 -2.67 4.98 1.26
CA HIS A 35 -2.54 4.12 2.44
C HIS A 35 -3.60 4.44 3.50
N LEU A 36 -3.91 5.71 3.74
CA LEU A 36 -4.99 6.12 4.64
C LEU A 36 -6.35 5.58 4.16
N ILE A 37 -6.71 5.82 2.89
CA ILE A 37 -7.97 5.34 2.33
C ILE A 37 -8.01 3.81 2.35
N GLY A 38 -6.91 3.16 1.98
CA GLY A 38 -6.78 1.69 2.04
C GLY A 38 -6.97 1.15 3.45
N ALA A 39 -6.41 1.81 4.46
CA ALA A 39 -6.55 1.45 5.87
C ALA A 39 -8.00 1.60 6.35
N VAL A 40 -8.66 2.71 6.01
CA VAL A 40 -10.07 2.94 6.35
C VAL A 40 -10.96 1.89 5.68
N CYS A 41 -10.80 1.66 4.38
CA CYS A 41 -11.59 0.66 3.66
C CYS A 41 -11.35 -0.77 4.20
N GLY A 42 -10.10 -1.15 4.46
CA GLY A 42 -9.77 -2.45 5.04
C GLY A 42 -10.34 -2.62 6.44
N GLY A 43 -10.27 -1.58 7.28
CA GLY A 43 -10.88 -1.56 8.61
C GLY A 43 -12.39 -1.75 8.54
N LEU A 44 -13.08 -1.02 7.65
CA LEU A 44 -14.52 -1.18 7.43
C LEU A 44 -14.87 -2.61 6.97
N LEU A 45 -14.10 -3.20 6.06
CA LEU A 45 -14.32 -4.58 5.62
C LEU A 45 -14.18 -5.58 6.78
N LEU A 46 -13.21 -5.38 7.68
CA LEU A 46 -13.04 -6.22 8.87
C LEU A 46 -14.20 -6.03 9.85
N LEU A 47 -14.67 -4.80 10.06
CA LEU A 47 -15.81 -4.51 10.93
C LEU A 47 -17.10 -5.17 10.41
N VAL A 48 -17.37 -5.05 9.10
CA VAL A 48 -18.51 -5.72 8.47
C VAL A 48 -18.38 -7.24 8.58
N ALA A 49 -17.20 -7.79 8.30
CA ALA A 49 -16.97 -9.23 8.44
C ALA A 49 -17.15 -9.73 9.88
N LEU A 50 -16.72 -8.96 10.88
CA LEU A 50 -16.91 -9.30 12.29
C LEU A 50 -18.40 -9.34 12.65
N HIS A 51 -19.17 -8.35 12.20
CA HIS A 51 -20.62 -8.29 12.42
C HIS A 51 -21.37 -9.42 11.69
N SER A 52 -20.97 -9.77 10.46
CA SER A 52 -21.64 -10.80 9.65
C SER A 52 -21.30 -12.25 10.06
N TYR A 53 -20.05 -12.54 10.45
CA TYR A 53 -19.60 -13.92 10.67
C TYR A 53 -19.46 -14.31 12.15
N GLY A 54 -19.49 -13.37 13.09
CA GLY A 54 -19.35 -13.64 14.53
C GLY A 54 -18.12 -14.51 14.84
N ARG A 55 -18.29 -15.62 15.57
CA ARG A 55 -17.19 -16.55 15.92
C ARG A 55 -16.51 -17.22 14.72
N ARG A 56 -17.16 -17.28 13.55
CA ARG A 56 -16.57 -17.84 12.32
C ARG A 56 -15.64 -16.86 11.59
N PHE A 57 -15.54 -15.62 12.06
CA PHE A 57 -14.66 -14.58 11.53
C PHE A 57 -13.20 -15.05 11.38
N LEU A 58 -12.66 -15.74 12.39
CA LEU A 58 -11.27 -16.22 12.39
C LEU A 58 -11.00 -17.35 11.37
N HIS A 59 -12.05 -18.03 10.89
CA HIS A 59 -11.93 -19.07 9.88
C HIS A 59 -12.04 -18.53 8.44
N ALA A 60 -12.43 -17.27 8.26
CA ALA A 60 -12.56 -16.68 6.94
C ALA A 60 -11.19 -16.25 6.40
N TRP A 61 -10.67 -16.96 5.39
CA TRP A 61 -9.37 -16.63 4.78
C TRP A 61 -9.27 -15.16 4.28
N ARG A 62 -10.39 -14.57 3.86
CA ARG A 62 -10.46 -13.17 3.39
C ARG A 62 -10.13 -12.17 4.50
N VAL A 63 -10.53 -12.46 5.74
CA VAL A 63 -10.24 -11.64 6.91
C VAL A 63 -8.73 -11.56 7.10
N TRP A 64 -8.04 -12.71 7.08
CA TRP A 64 -6.59 -12.77 7.20
C TRP A 64 -5.87 -12.03 6.09
N VAL A 65 -6.35 -12.12 4.85
CA VAL A 65 -5.76 -11.36 3.73
C VAL A 65 -5.88 -9.85 3.96
N VAL A 66 -7.06 -9.35 4.33
CA VAL A 66 -7.25 -7.92 4.64
C VAL A 66 -6.40 -7.50 5.83
N LEU A 67 -6.27 -8.35 6.85
CA LEU A 67 -5.47 -8.08 8.04
C LEU A 67 -3.98 -7.97 7.70
N VAL A 68 -3.45 -8.88 6.87
CA VAL A 68 -2.07 -8.80 6.35
C VAL A 68 -1.87 -7.53 5.51
N MET A 69 -2.83 -7.18 4.65
CA MET A 69 -2.76 -5.93 3.87
C MET A 69 -2.68 -4.70 4.78
N LEU A 70 -3.47 -4.63 5.84
CA LEU A 70 -3.44 -3.55 6.82
C LEU A 70 -2.11 -3.50 7.59
N LEU A 71 -1.56 -4.65 7.97
CA LEU A 71 -0.26 -4.73 8.62
C LEU A 71 0.87 -4.24 7.71
N LEU A 72 0.83 -4.57 6.42
CA LEU A 72 1.80 -4.07 5.44
C LEU A 72 1.70 -2.55 5.28
N ILE A 73 0.48 -2.01 5.22
CA ILE A 73 0.26 -0.55 5.17
C ILE A 73 0.84 0.11 6.43
N ALA A 74 0.55 -0.42 7.61
CA ALA A 74 1.06 0.09 8.87
C ALA A 74 2.60 0.04 8.94
N LEU A 75 3.21 -1.07 8.48
CA LEU A 75 4.67 -1.19 8.40
C LEU A 75 5.28 -0.12 7.50
N ILE A 76 4.69 0.13 6.33
CA ILE A 76 5.19 1.17 5.42
C ILE A 76 5.05 2.55 6.06
N GLU A 77 3.87 2.88 6.59
CA GLU A 77 3.58 4.22 7.12
C GLU A 77 4.32 4.56 8.41
N PHE A 78 4.39 3.62 9.35
CA PHE A 78 4.96 3.88 10.68
C PHE A 78 6.43 3.51 10.82
N TYR A 79 6.97 2.65 9.96
CA TYR A 79 8.36 2.21 10.06
C TYR A 79 9.22 2.69 8.88
N ILE A 80 8.82 2.37 7.64
CA ILE A 80 9.68 2.64 6.47
C ILE A 80 9.65 4.12 6.06
N ARG A 81 8.45 4.73 6.00
CA ARG A 81 8.27 6.13 5.61
C ARG A 81 9.02 7.13 6.50
N PRO A 82 8.95 7.09 7.84
CA PRO A 82 9.64 8.09 8.67
C PRO A 82 11.16 8.03 8.47
N GLN A 83 11.73 6.84 8.36
CA GLN A 83 13.17 6.67 8.07
C GLN A 83 13.56 7.28 6.71
N MET A 84 12.73 7.07 5.67
CA MET A 84 12.98 7.70 4.37
C MET A 84 12.89 9.23 4.41
N VAL A 85 12.01 9.80 5.25
CA VAL A 85 11.91 11.25 5.45
C VAL A 85 13.14 11.78 6.19
N GLU A 86 13.59 11.07 7.21
CA GLU A 86 14.80 11.42 7.98
C GLU A 86 16.04 11.43 7.10
N ILE A 87 16.26 10.39 6.29
CA ILE A 87 17.39 10.34 5.34
C ILE A 87 17.33 11.48 4.32
N LYS A 88 16.13 11.84 3.84
CA LYS A 88 15.95 13.00 2.96
C LYS A 88 16.34 14.30 3.66
N ALA A 89 15.99 14.47 4.93
CA ALA A 89 16.31 15.64 5.74
C ALA A 89 17.80 15.78 6.04
N GLN A 90 18.52 14.65 6.21
CA GLN A 90 19.98 14.62 6.39
C GLN A 90 20.76 14.92 5.08
N GLY A 91 20.07 15.00 3.95
CA GLY A 91 20.65 15.28 2.64
C GLY A 91 20.96 14.00 1.87
N LEU A 92 19.94 13.47 1.21
CA LEU A 92 19.97 12.20 0.45
C LEU A 92 21.14 12.09 -0.56
N PHE A 93 21.57 13.21 -1.15
CA PHE A 93 22.62 13.23 -2.19
C PHE A 93 24.00 13.66 -1.66
N SER A 94 24.10 13.94 -0.36
CA SER A 94 25.35 14.40 0.26
C SER A 94 26.30 13.26 0.58
N ASP A 95 25.76 12.04 0.77
CA ASP A 95 26.50 10.86 1.19
C ASP A 95 25.99 9.61 0.43
N ALA A 96 26.92 8.84 -0.13
CA ALA A 96 26.64 7.59 -0.83
C ALA A 96 26.01 6.53 0.10
N GLN A 97 26.36 6.53 1.39
CA GLN A 97 25.80 5.60 2.38
C GLN A 97 24.31 5.90 2.64
N LEU A 98 23.95 7.18 2.80
CA LEU A 98 22.56 7.62 2.94
C LEU A 98 21.73 7.29 1.69
N ALA A 99 22.30 7.52 0.50
CA ALA A 99 21.64 7.16 -0.76
C ALA A 99 21.38 5.65 -0.87
N ALA A 100 22.33 4.82 -0.45
CA ALA A 100 22.19 3.36 -0.44
C ALA A 100 21.14 2.88 0.57
N GLU A 101 21.09 3.48 1.76
CA GLU A 101 20.08 3.18 2.77
C GLU A 101 18.68 3.57 2.30
N PHE A 102 18.54 4.76 1.72
CA PHE A 102 17.29 5.17 1.08
C PHE A 102 16.84 4.19 -0.01
N GLY A 103 17.77 3.75 -0.88
CA GLY A 103 17.50 2.75 -1.91
C GLY A 103 16.99 1.43 -1.34
N ARG A 104 17.57 0.96 -0.22
CA ARG A 104 17.11 -0.24 0.49
C ARG A 104 15.69 -0.08 1.04
N LEU A 105 15.40 1.03 1.72
CA LEU A 105 14.06 1.30 2.28
C LEU A 105 13.01 1.49 1.18
N HIS A 106 13.38 2.16 0.09
CA HIS A 106 12.54 2.33 -1.08
C HIS A 106 12.25 0.98 -1.78
N GLY A 107 13.26 0.12 -1.91
CA GLY A 107 13.09 -1.24 -2.43
C GLY A 107 12.17 -2.09 -1.54
N ALA A 108 12.38 -2.05 -0.22
CA ALA A 108 11.55 -2.78 0.74
C ALA A 108 10.09 -2.34 0.69
N SER A 109 9.83 -1.03 0.70
CA SER A 109 8.47 -0.50 0.55
C SER A 109 7.84 -0.89 -0.79
N SER A 110 8.60 -0.90 -1.88
CA SER A 110 8.12 -1.33 -3.21
C SER A 110 7.69 -2.80 -3.21
N VAL A 111 8.42 -3.69 -2.53
CA VAL A 111 8.04 -5.11 -2.38
C VAL A 111 6.78 -5.24 -1.53
N CYS A 112 6.70 -4.56 -0.38
CA CYS A 112 5.49 -4.56 0.45
C CYS A 112 4.26 -4.05 -0.34
N TYR A 113 4.46 -3.00 -1.13
CA TYR A 113 3.43 -2.44 -2.00
C TYR A 113 2.97 -3.42 -3.08
N LEU A 114 3.91 -4.12 -3.74
CA LEU A 114 3.60 -5.15 -4.72
C LEU A 114 2.79 -6.29 -4.09
N ILE A 115 3.21 -6.78 -2.94
CA ILE A 115 2.46 -7.83 -2.20
C ILE A 115 1.05 -7.34 -1.89
N ASN A 116 0.90 -6.14 -1.35
CA ASN A 116 -0.41 -5.55 -1.06
C ASN A 116 -1.29 -5.43 -2.32
N SER A 117 -0.70 -5.01 -3.44
CA SER A 117 -1.37 -4.94 -4.75
C SER A 117 -1.86 -6.31 -5.23
N LEU A 118 -1.05 -7.36 -5.10
CA LEU A 118 -1.38 -8.73 -5.50
C LEU A 118 -2.46 -9.34 -4.59
N LEU A 119 -2.39 -9.10 -3.28
CA LEU A 119 -3.44 -9.53 -2.33
C LEU A 119 -4.77 -8.84 -2.64
N GLY A 120 -4.76 -7.55 -2.97
CA GLY A 120 -5.95 -6.84 -3.44
C GLY A 120 -6.53 -7.46 -4.71
N LEU A 121 -5.69 -7.79 -5.69
CA LEU A 121 -6.11 -8.47 -6.92
C LEU A 121 -6.72 -9.86 -6.62
N LEU A 122 -6.10 -10.63 -5.73
CA LEU A 122 -6.61 -11.93 -5.28
C LEU A 122 -8.02 -11.81 -4.68
N LEU A 123 -8.25 -10.80 -3.84
CA LEU A 123 -9.57 -10.53 -3.25
C LEU A 123 -10.61 -10.21 -4.31
N VAL A 124 -10.27 -9.42 -5.33
CA VAL A 124 -11.17 -9.12 -6.46
C VAL A 124 -11.50 -10.40 -7.23
N ILE A 125 -10.50 -11.14 -7.69
CA ILE A 125 -10.68 -12.35 -8.52
C ILE A 125 -11.53 -13.40 -7.78
N LYS A 126 -11.28 -13.60 -6.49
CA LYS A 126 -12.03 -14.57 -5.68
C LYS A 126 -13.37 -14.01 -5.17
N GLY A 127 -13.51 -12.69 -5.05
CA GLY A 127 -14.70 -11.99 -4.56
C GLY A 127 -15.85 -11.92 -5.58
N VAL A 128 -15.52 -11.82 -6.87
CA VAL A 128 -16.50 -11.71 -7.97
C VAL A 128 -17.39 -12.97 -8.14
N ARG A 129 -17.02 -14.12 -7.56
CA ARG A 129 -17.74 -15.40 -7.75
C ARG A 129 -19.05 -15.54 -6.94
N GLY A 130 -19.64 -14.45 -6.43
CA GLY A 130 -20.76 -14.48 -5.49
C GLY A 130 -22.15 -14.06 -6.01
N THR A 131 -22.31 -13.60 -7.26
CA THR A 131 -23.55 -12.88 -7.66
C THR A 131 -24.26 -13.43 -8.91
N VAL A 132 -24.07 -14.71 -9.25
CA VAL A 132 -24.88 -15.38 -10.29
C VAL A 132 -25.27 -16.79 -9.85
N ARG A 133 -26.07 -16.90 -8.78
CA ARG A 133 -26.81 -18.14 -8.50
C ARG A 133 -28.07 -17.87 -7.67
N SER A 134 -28.98 -17.09 -8.23
CA SER A 134 -30.42 -17.20 -7.95
C SER A 134 -31.15 -16.67 -9.19
N VAL A 135 -32.22 -17.35 -9.60
CA VAL A 135 -33.03 -17.15 -10.82
C VAL A 135 -32.51 -17.91 -12.06
N VAL A 136 -32.50 -19.25 -11.96
CA VAL A 136 -33.15 -20.15 -12.94
C VAL A 136 -33.73 -21.32 -12.15
#